data_AF-A0A917UKX2-F1
#
_entry.id   AF-A0A917UKX2-F1
#
_cell.length_a   1.000
_cell.length_b   1.000
_cell.length_c   1.000
_cell.angle_alpha   90.00
_cell.angle_beta   90.00
_cell.angle_gamma   90.00
#
_symmetry.space_group_name_H-M   'P 1'
#
loop_
_entity.id
_entity.type
_entity.pdbx_description
1 polymer ?
#
loop_
_entity_poly.entity_id
_entity_poly.type
_entity_poly.pdbx_seq_one_letter_code
_entity_poly.pdbx_strand_id
1 'polypeptide(L)'
;MVETTGGGPGDGTAEVLDRPLPDGVRRRVVQIVSDGFGGLTVGELPAQLRQYARFAPNRRAKFAGNAMAAALETDTLFRQRIGEKLREAQPELAGALDSGSPPPAADPLDVAAAAYVLRPTGWVKLVTAAGEEAQRADAERADEESRAELERLREELEKAREQTRTETERLRTELESAKKEAESLHRKLRAALSDVKRGEAALRKVQGEIEAVRADGQAQLSAAVSETRRLKARLGEAEAALEATRRAAREGRSVEDMRVRLLLDTVHEAAQGLRRELALPPVSVRPAETVDAVEPGRMTPKDIAARALSEHDPAILDQLLALPQAHLVVDGYNVTKTGYPQMPLEKQRLRLLGQLSQLAAQTGAEVTCVFDGAELAAPVLLAPPRGVRVLFSKPGVTADELIRQLVRAEPPGRPVIVASTDREVADGVAKAGARPVASAVLLKRLS
;
A
#
# COMPACT_ATOMS: atom_id res chain seq x y z
N MET A 1 -42.83 102.06 -4.70
CA MET A 1 -43.13 103.47 -4.98
C MET A 1 -43.14 104.23 -3.67
N VAL A 2 -42.21 105.16 -3.49
CA VAL A 2 -42.28 106.29 -2.56
C VAL A 2 -41.68 107.46 -3.34
N GLU A 3 -42.32 108.62 -3.30
CA GLU A 3 -42.10 109.67 -4.31
C GLU A 3 -40.87 110.54 -4.02
N THR A 4 -40.17 110.93 -5.08
CA THR A 4 -38.99 111.78 -5.01
C THR A 4 -39.40 113.25 -5.16
N THR A 5 -39.65 113.94 -4.05
CA THR A 5 -39.95 115.38 -4.05
C THR A 5 -38.67 116.21 -4.09
N GLY A 6 -38.53 117.05 -5.12
CA GLY A 6 -37.40 117.97 -5.25
C GLY A 6 -37.54 119.21 -4.35
N GLY A 7 -36.45 119.61 -3.71
CA GLY A 7 -36.29 120.89 -3.02
C GLY A 7 -35.13 121.67 -3.64
N GLY A 8 -35.28 123.00 -3.78
CA GLY A 8 -34.31 123.85 -4.46
C GLY A 8 -33.05 124.17 -3.64
N PRO A 9 -32.02 124.80 -4.25
CA PRO A 9 -30.80 125.19 -3.56
C PRO A 9 -31.05 126.36 -2.61
N GLY A 10 -30.84 126.16 -1.31
CA GLY A 10 -31.06 127.20 -0.31
C GLY A 10 -30.48 126.89 1.07
N ASP A 11 -29.61 127.79 1.51
CA ASP A 11 -29.14 128.03 2.88
C ASP A 11 -28.23 126.99 3.58
N GLY A 12 -27.33 127.53 4.42
CA GLY A 12 -26.20 126.83 5.05
C GLY A 12 -26.57 126.10 6.33
N THR A 13 -27.57 125.22 6.32
CA THR A 13 -27.82 124.32 7.45
C THR A 13 -26.62 123.41 7.68
N ALA A 14 -26.12 123.35 8.92
CA ALA A 14 -24.96 122.53 9.25
C ALA A 14 -25.25 121.05 9.02
N GLU A 15 -24.56 120.43 8.06
CA GLU A 15 -24.67 118.99 7.80
C GLU A 15 -24.23 118.18 9.04
N VAL A 16 -25.17 117.39 9.58
CA VAL A 16 -24.97 116.46 10.69
C VAL A 16 -25.06 115.02 10.14
N LEU A 17 -24.29 114.10 10.74
CA LEU A 17 -24.32 112.69 10.39
C LEU A 17 -25.22 111.94 11.40
N ASP A 18 -26.43 111.58 10.99
CA ASP A 18 -27.45 110.92 11.83
C ASP A 18 -27.10 109.46 12.23
N ARG A 19 -25.93 108.95 11.85
CA ARG A 19 -25.47 107.57 12.09
C ARG A 19 -24.02 107.57 12.59
N PRO A 20 -23.61 106.58 13.40
CA PRO A 20 -22.20 106.44 13.77
C PRO A 20 -21.32 106.24 12.52
N LEU A 21 -20.13 106.83 12.54
CA LEU A 21 -19.10 106.66 11.50
C LEU A 21 -18.89 105.18 11.14
N PRO A 22 -18.96 104.78 9.85
CA PRO A 22 -18.60 103.42 9.41
C PRO A 22 -17.20 103.04 9.88
N ASP A 23 -16.98 101.81 10.35
CA ASP A 23 -15.74 101.42 11.02
C ASP A 23 -14.48 101.55 10.14
N GLY A 24 -14.59 101.34 8.82
CA GLY A 24 -13.52 101.60 7.85
C GLY A 24 -13.13 103.08 7.82
N VAL A 25 -14.10 103.97 7.60
CA VAL A 25 -13.91 105.43 7.62
C VAL A 25 -13.38 105.88 8.98
N ARG A 26 -13.89 105.35 10.09
CA ARG A 26 -13.45 105.68 11.46
C ARG A 26 -11.97 105.36 11.67
N ARG A 27 -11.49 104.20 11.21
CA ARG A 27 -10.06 103.82 11.27
C ARG A 27 -9.20 104.81 10.48
N ARG A 28 -9.65 105.23 9.29
CA ARG A 28 -8.90 106.16 8.44
C ARG A 28 -8.91 107.60 8.95
N VAL A 29 -10.03 108.06 9.51
CA VAL A 29 -10.10 109.34 10.27
C VAL A 29 -9.12 109.33 11.45
N VAL A 30 -9.06 108.24 12.24
CA VAL A 30 -8.10 108.12 13.34
C VAL A 30 -6.65 108.16 12.85
N GLN A 31 -6.35 107.58 11.69
CA GLN A 31 -5.02 107.68 11.09
C GLN A 31 -4.67 109.13 10.71
N ILE A 32 -5.55 109.82 9.96
CA ILE A 32 -5.37 111.23 9.58
C ILE A 32 -5.16 112.12 10.82
N VAL A 33 -5.96 111.93 11.87
CA VAL A 33 -5.79 112.65 13.14
C VAL A 33 -4.45 112.31 13.79
N SER A 34 -4.06 111.03 13.85
CA SER A 34 -2.80 110.58 14.48
C SER A 34 -1.54 111.14 13.78
N ASP A 35 -1.63 111.37 12.46
CA ASP A 35 -0.54 111.92 11.65
C ASP A 35 -0.49 113.45 11.77
N GLY A 36 -1.62 114.16 11.64
CA GLY A 36 -1.71 115.60 11.89
C GLY A 36 -1.33 115.99 13.33
N PHE A 37 -1.67 115.13 14.31
CA PHE A 37 -1.27 115.23 15.72
C PHE A 37 0.25 115.09 15.93
N GLY A 38 1.02 114.67 14.92
CA GLY A 38 2.48 114.75 14.92
C GLY A 38 3.03 116.18 14.78
N GLY A 39 2.25 117.10 14.19
CA GLY A 39 2.67 118.47 13.89
C GLY A 39 2.09 119.55 14.81
N LEU A 40 1.46 119.19 15.93
CA LEU A 40 0.82 120.11 16.89
C LEU A 40 1.57 120.16 18.22
N THR A 41 1.66 121.35 18.83
CA THR A 41 2.25 121.52 20.16
C THR A 41 1.27 121.14 21.28
N VAL A 42 1.80 120.84 22.48
CA VAL A 42 0.97 120.39 23.62
C VAL A 42 -0.09 121.43 24.05
N GLY A 43 0.13 122.72 23.77
CA GLY A 43 -0.85 123.79 24.02
C GLY A 43 -2.03 123.80 23.04
N GLU A 44 -1.82 123.31 21.82
CA GLU A 44 -2.84 123.27 20.74
C GLU A 44 -3.73 122.02 20.81
N LEU A 45 -3.39 121.07 21.69
CA LEU A 45 -4.12 119.82 21.87
C LEU A 45 -5.23 119.93 22.93
N PRO A 46 -6.41 119.30 22.70
CA PRO A 46 -7.44 119.08 23.71
C PRO A 46 -6.90 118.37 24.95
N ALA A 47 -7.43 118.72 26.13
CA ALA A 47 -6.90 118.27 27.43
C ALA A 47 -6.83 116.73 27.55
N GLN A 48 -7.85 116.04 27.02
CA GLN A 48 -7.98 114.58 27.00
C GLN A 48 -6.86 113.90 26.18
N LEU A 49 -6.30 114.59 25.19
CA LEU A 49 -5.29 114.05 24.27
C LEU A 49 -3.84 114.34 24.67
N ARG A 50 -3.58 115.33 25.53
CA ARG A 50 -2.22 115.76 25.93
C ARG A 50 -1.38 114.61 26.51
N GLN A 51 -2.00 113.67 27.21
CA GLN A 51 -1.33 112.46 27.71
C GLN A 51 -0.75 111.57 26.60
N TYR A 52 -1.38 111.54 25.42
CA TYR A 52 -0.96 110.72 24.29
C TYR A 52 0.09 111.41 23.38
N ALA A 53 0.40 112.68 23.63
CA ALA A 53 1.44 113.44 22.90
C ALA A 53 2.81 112.75 22.89
N ARG A 54 3.14 112.03 23.97
CA ARG A 54 4.43 111.33 24.16
C ARG A 54 4.55 109.98 23.45
N PHE A 55 3.48 109.48 22.81
CA PHE A 55 3.46 108.15 22.18
C PHE A 55 3.90 108.25 20.70
N ALA A 56 4.57 107.21 20.21
CA ALA A 56 4.90 107.06 18.79
C ALA A 56 3.63 106.86 17.93
N PRO A 57 3.58 107.28 16.65
CA PRO A 57 2.38 107.32 15.81
C PRO A 57 1.53 106.04 15.86
N ASN A 58 2.12 104.87 15.60
CA ASN A 58 1.41 103.59 15.58
C ASN A 58 0.79 103.21 16.95
N ARG A 59 1.34 103.74 18.06
CA ARG A 59 0.77 103.59 19.40
C ARG A 59 -0.29 104.67 19.68
N ARG A 60 -0.18 105.87 19.10
CA ARG A 60 -1.22 106.91 19.19
C ARG A 60 -2.52 106.45 18.53
N ALA A 61 -2.48 106.05 17.26
CA ALA A 61 -3.66 105.53 16.57
C ALA A 61 -4.32 104.37 17.35
N LYS A 62 -3.52 103.43 17.88
CA LYS A 62 -4.04 102.26 18.62
C LYS A 62 -4.62 102.56 20.00
N PHE A 63 -3.99 103.42 20.81
CA PHE A 63 -4.41 103.66 22.20
C PHE A 63 -5.20 104.95 22.42
N ALA A 64 -5.08 105.94 21.54
CA ALA A 64 -5.79 107.22 21.60
C ALA A 64 -6.96 107.31 20.61
N GLY A 65 -7.14 106.35 19.70
CA GLY A 65 -8.09 106.44 18.58
C GLY A 65 -9.51 106.85 18.94
N ASN A 66 -10.10 106.26 19.98
CA ASN A 66 -11.45 106.63 20.44
C ASN A 66 -11.50 108.08 20.98
N ALA A 67 -10.46 108.52 21.70
CA ALA A 67 -10.36 109.89 22.20
C ALA A 67 -10.09 110.89 21.06
N MET A 68 -9.32 110.49 20.03
CA MET A 68 -9.05 111.29 18.84
C MET A 68 -10.33 111.52 18.02
N ALA A 69 -11.15 110.47 17.83
CA ALA A 69 -12.43 110.58 17.14
C ALA A 69 -13.40 111.51 17.91
N ALA A 70 -13.58 111.30 19.22
CA ALA A 70 -14.45 112.14 20.05
C ALA A 70 -14.00 113.61 20.10
N ALA A 71 -12.68 113.86 20.16
CA ALA A 71 -12.13 115.20 20.11
C ALA A 71 -12.35 115.90 18.76
N LEU A 72 -12.21 115.18 17.64
CA LEU A 72 -12.45 115.71 16.29
C LEU A 72 -13.94 116.10 16.07
N GLU A 73 -14.85 115.40 16.73
CA GLU A 73 -16.28 115.69 16.73
C GLU A 73 -16.60 116.93 17.59
N THR A 74 -16.12 116.94 18.84
CA THR A 74 -16.49 117.94 19.86
C THR A 74 -15.73 119.27 19.75
N ASP A 75 -14.44 119.25 19.38
CA ASP A 75 -13.59 120.45 19.34
C ASP A 75 -13.41 120.96 17.90
N THR A 76 -14.00 122.13 17.63
CA THR A 76 -13.98 122.79 16.32
C THR A 76 -12.60 123.32 15.94
N LEU A 77 -11.83 123.83 16.90
CA LEU A 77 -10.49 124.40 16.69
C LEU A 77 -9.47 123.28 16.46
N PHE A 78 -9.58 122.17 17.19
CA PHE A 78 -8.78 120.98 16.95
C PHE A 78 -9.06 120.39 15.56
N ARG A 79 -10.34 120.31 15.15
CA ARG A 79 -10.70 119.88 13.80
C ARG A 79 -10.15 120.80 12.71
N GLN A 80 -10.20 122.12 12.89
CA GLN A 80 -9.62 123.09 11.96
C GLN A 80 -8.10 122.88 11.82
N ARG A 81 -7.36 122.76 12.92
CA ARG A 81 -5.90 122.49 12.90
C ARG A 81 -5.53 121.17 12.21
N ILE A 82 -6.29 120.10 12.44
CA ILE A 82 -6.08 118.83 11.74
C ILE A 82 -6.45 118.94 10.25
N GLY A 83 -7.47 119.74 9.91
CA GLY A 83 -7.84 120.06 8.52
C GLY A 83 -6.79 120.89 7.78
N GLU A 84 -6.15 121.86 8.44
CA GLU A 84 -5.00 122.60 7.93
C GLU A 84 -3.81 121.66 7.65
N LYS A 85 -3.48 120.77 8.59
CA LYS A 85 -2.41 119.77 8.40
C LYS A 85 -2.75 118.73 7.31
N LEU A 86 -4.02 118.39 7.12
CA LEU A 86 -4.47 117.57 5.99
C LEU A 86 -4.36 118.32 4.65
N ARG A 87 -4.67 119.62 4.61
CA ARG A 87 -4.48 120.49 3.42
C ARG A 87 -3.00 120.66 3.05
N GLU A 88 -2.12 120.75 4.04
CA GLU A 88 -0.66 120.74 3.83
C GLU A 88 -0.16 119.40 3.28
N ALA A 89 -0.67 118.27 3.80
CA ALA A 89 -0.21 116.94 3.43
C ALA A 89 -0.82 116.41 2.11
N GLN A 90 -2.03 116.82 1.76
CA GLN A 90 -2.79 116.33 0.61
C GLN A 90 -3.57 117.47 -0.09
N PRO A 91 -2.86 118.46 -0.67
CA PRO A 91 -3.49 119.65 -1.26
C PRO A 91 -4.44 119.32 -2.44
N GLU A 92 -4.10 118.32 -3.25
CA GLU A 92 -4.91 117.89 -4.40
C GLU A 92 -6.26 117.30 -3.95
N LEU A 93 -6.26 116.42 -2.94
CA LEU A 93 -7.49 115.84 -2.40
C LEU A 93 -8.36 116.89 -1.70
N ALA A 94 -7.74 117.81 -0.94
CA ALA A 94 -8.47 118.88 -0.28
C ALA A 94 -9.13 119.85 -1.29
N GLY A 95 -8.40 120.28 -2.33
CA GLY A 95 -8.94 121.14 -3.38
C GLY A 95 -10.03 120.47 -4.21
N ALA A 96 -9.88 119.17 -4.51
CA ALA A 96 -10.91 118.38 -5.18
C ALA A 96 -12.20 118.29 -4.33
N LEU A 97 -12.06 118.04 -3.02
CA LEU A 97 -13.18 118.02 -2.07
C LEU A 97 -13.87 119.39 -1.92
N ASP A 98 -13.11 120.48 -1.82
CA ASP A 98 -13.67 121.85 -1.78
C ASP A 98 -14.42 122.20 -3.08
N SER A 99 -13.97 121.67 -4.23
CA SER A 99 -14.65 121.83 -5.53
C SER A 99 -15.90 120.96 -5.70
N GLY A 100 -16.22 120.10 -4.73
CA GLY A 100 -17.37 119.19 -4.78
C GLY A 100 -17.20 117.97 -5.71
N SER A 101 -16.01 117.75 -6.25
CA SER A 101 -15.71 116.66 -7.21
C SER A 101 -14.52 115.82 -6.72
N PRO A 102 -14.75 114.74 -5.94
CA PRO A 102 -13.67 113.91 -5.41
C PRO A 102 -12.89 113.19 -6.54
N PRO A 103 -11.58 112.93 -6.39
CA PRO A 103 -10.79 112.28 -7.43
C PRO A 103 -11.23 110.81 -7.64
N PRO A 104 -11.53 110.37 -8.88
CA PRO A 104 -11.99 109.00 -9.14
C PRO A 104 -10.92 107.91 -8.98
N ALA A 105 -9.68 108.30 -8.71
CA ALA A 105 -8.54 107.41 -8.46
C ALA A 105 -8.15 107.29 -6.97
N ALA A 106 -8.89 107.96 -6.07
CA ALA A 106 -8.68 107.86 -4.62
C ALA A 106 -9.58 106.79 -3.99
N ASP A 107 -9.12 106.15 -2.91
CA ASP A 107 -9.93 105.20 -2.14
C ASP A 107 -11.17 105.90 -1.57
N PRO A 108 -12.41 105.39 -1.78
CA PRO A 108 -13.62 105.97 -1.21
C PRO A 108 -13.56 106.18 0.32
N LEU A 109 -12.86 105.30 1.07
CA LEU A 109 -12.66 105.44 2.51
C LEU A 109 -11.72 106.61 2.86
N ASP A 110 -10.73 106.89 2.03
CA ASP A 110 -9.82 108.03 2.19
C ASP A 110 -10.53 109.34 1.87
N VAL A 111 -11.29 109.37 0.77
CA VAL A 111 -12.15 110.50 0.37
C VAL A 111 -13.16 110.81 1.48
N ALA A 112 -13.83 109.79 2.01
CA ALA A 112 -14.77 109.93 3.12
C ALA A 112 -14.10 110.41 4.42
N ALA A 113 -12.92 109.91 4.76
CA ALA A 113 -12.20 110.32 5.95
C ALA A 113 -11.69 111.77 5.86
N ALA A 114 -11.19 112.18 4.69
CA ALA A 114 -10.81 113.55 4.42
C ALA A 114 -12.03 114.49 4.43
N ALA A 115 -13.15 114.10 3.81
CA ALA A 115 -14.40 114.85 3.85
C ALA A 115 -14.94 114.98 5.29
N TYR A 116 -14.81 113.94 6.13
CA TYR A 116 -15.18 114.02 7.54
C TYR A 116 -14.33 115.08 8.29
N VAL A 117 -13.02 115.14 8.06
CA VAL A 117 -12.15 116.14 8.69
C VAL A 117 -12.43 117.56 8.18
N LEU A 118 -12.53 117.73 6.86
CA LEU A 118 -12.60 119.05 6.21
C LEU A 118 -14.00 119.69 6.19
N ARG A 119 -15.07 118.88 6.32
CA ARG A 119 -16.48 119.32 6.28
C ARG A 119 -16.85 120.18 5.04
N PRO A 120 -16.47 119.81 3.79
CA PRO A 120 -16.97 120.47 2.58
C PRO A 120 -18.49 120.23 2.40
N THR A 121 -19.15 120.98 1.51
CA THR A 121 -20.57 120.75 1.20
C THR A 121 -20.79 119.35 0.61
N GLY A 122 -21.78 118.63 1.14
CA GLY A 122 -22.10 117.25 0.78
C GLY A 122 -21.28 116.16 1.48
N TRP A 123 -20.43 116.49 2.47
CA TRP A 123 -19.54 115.51 3.12
C TRP A 123 -20.28 114.31 3.72
N VAL A 124 -21.51 114.50 4.21
CA VAL A 124 -22.33 113.41 4.77
C VAL A 124 -22.60 112.33 3.72
N LYS A 125 -22.85 112.72 2.46
CA LYS A 125 -23.12 111.80 1.34
C LYS A 125 -21.89 110.99 0.94
N LEU A 126 -20.70 111.59 1.01
CA LEU A 126 -19.43 110.89 0.76
C LEU A 126 -19.14 109.84 1.84
N VAL A 127 -19.37 110.20 3.12
CA VAL A 127 -19.18 109.29 4.26
C VAL A 127 -20.17 108.13 4.27
N THR A 128 -21.44 108.36 3.92
CA THR A 128 -22.43 107.26 3.83
C THR A 128 -22.16 106.35 2.64
N ALA A 129 -21.91 106.90 1.44
CA ALA A 129 -21.63 106.11 0.24
C ALA A 129 -20.40 105.20 0.41
N ALA A 130 -19.29 105.71 0.95
CA ALA A 130 -18.10 104.91 1.22
C ALA A 130 -18.32 103.84 2.32
N GLY A 131 -19.19 104.12 3.29
CA GLY A 131 -19.60 103.14 4.30
C GLY A 131 -20.42 102.00 3.71
N GLU A 132 -21.38 102.31 2.84
CA GLU A 132 -22.23 101.33 2.16
C GLU A 132 -21.47 100.52 1.11
N GLU A 133 -20.47 101.12 0.45
CA GLU A 133 -19.52 100.40 -0.44
C GLU A 133 -18.65 99.42 0.34
N ALA A 134 -18.00 99.87 1.41
CA ALA A 134 -17.17 98.99 2.25
C ALA A 134 -17.98 97.86 2.90
N GLN A 135 -19.21 98.14 3.35
CA GLN A 135 -20.09 97.10 3.90
C GLN A 135 -20.53 96.08 2.84
N ARG A 136 -20.76 96.50 1.58
CA ARG A 136 -21.00 95.56 0.48
C ARG A 136 -19.76 94.71 0.17
N ALA A 137 -18.59 95.33 0.06
CA ALA A 137 -17.34 94.62 -0.21
C ALA A 137 -16.87 93.71 0.94
N ASP A 138 -17.25 93.97 2.19
CA ASP A 138 -17.08 93.03 3.32
C ASP A 138 -18.08 91.87 3.24
N ALA A 139 -19.36 92.15 2.93
CA ALA A 139 -20.40 91.13 2.81
C ALA A 139 -20.17 90.18 1.62
N GLU A 140 -19.80 90.70 0.45
CA GLU A 140 -19.51 89.91 -0.75
C GLU A 140 -18.35 88.93 -0.52
N ARG A 141 -17.27 89.36 0.16
CA ARG A 141 -16.16 88.47 0.54
C ARG A 141 -16.57 87.40 1.55
N ALA A 142 -17.38 87.74 2.55
CA ALA A 142 -17.90 86.76 3.51
C ALA A 142 -18.82 85.73 2.81
N ASP A 143 -19.60 86.15 1.82
CA ASP A 143 -20.42 85.28 0.98
C ASP A 143 -19.55 84.38 0.08
N GLU A 144 -18.48 84.90 -0.52
CA GLU A 144 -17.52 84.12 -1.32
C GLU A 144 -16.77 83.08 -0.48
N GLU A 145 -16.25 83.46 0.69
CA GLU A 145 -15.61 82.54 1.64
C GLU A 145 -16.58 81.44 2.09
N SER A 146 -17.82 81.82 2.45
CA SER A 146 -18.87 80.86 2.83
C SER A 146 -19.25 79.91 1.70
N ARG A 147 -19.31 80.39 0.45
CA ARG A 147 -19.58 79.55 -0.74
C ARG A 147 -18.42 78.59 -1.01
N ALA A 148 -17.18 79.06 -0.89
CA ALA A 148 -15.99 78.23 -1.06
C ALA A 148 -15.90 77.11 0.01
N GLU A 149 -16.22 77.42 1.27
CA GLU A 149 -16.32 76.40 2.33
C GLU A 149 -17.48 75.42 2.05
N LEU A 150 -18.65 75.90 1.63
CA LEU A 150 -19.80 75.04 1.31
C LEU A 150 -19.52 74.09 0.13
N GLU A 151 -18.90 74.55 -0.96
CA GLU A 151 -18.52 73.66 -2.06
C GLU A 151 -17.43 72.67 -1.65
N ARG A 152 -16.44 73.09 -0.86
CA ARG A 152 -15.43 72.19 -0.31
C ARG A 152 -16.06 71.10 0.57
N LEU A 153 -16.98 71.46 1.46
CA LEU A 153 -17.69 70.51 2.33
C LEU A 153 -18.60 69.58 1.53
N ARG A 154 -19.22 70.05 0.43
CA ARG A 154 -19.97 69.20 -0.52
C ARG A 154 -19.05 68.21 -1.22
N GLU A 155 -17.89 68.65 -1.71
CA GLU A 155 -16.88 67.77 -2.31
C GLU A 155 -16.38 66.70 -1.33
N GLU A 156 -16.02 67.08 -0.10
CA GLU A 156 -15.54 66.14 0.93
C GLU A 156 -16.65 65.13 1.31
N LEU A 157 -17.90 65.58 1.39
CA LEU A 157 -19.08 64.75 1.67
C LEU A 157 -19.44 63.78 0.52
N GLU A 158 -19.36 64.20 -0.74
CA GLU A 158 -19.57 63.29 -1.88
C GLU A 158 -18.42 62.28 -2.03
N LYS A 159 -17.16 62.70 -1.80
CA LYS A 159 -16.01 61.76 -1.76
C LYS A 159 -16.18 60.72 -0.66
N ALA A 160 -16.63 61.11 0.53
CA ALA A 160 -16.92 60.17 1.62
C ALA A 160 -18.10 59.22 1.29
N ARG A 161 -19.13 59.72 0.59
CA ARG A 161 -20.26 58.90 0.09
C ARG A 161 -19.82 57.88 -0.95
N GLU A 162 -18.97 58.28 -1.90
CA GLU A 162 -18.43 57.38 -2.93
C GLU A 162 -17.48 56.31 -2.34
N GLN A 163 -16.64 56.68 -1.38
CA GLN A 163 -15.83 55.72 -0.60
C GLN A 163 -16.73 54.71 0.13
N THR A 164 -17.69 55.19 0.93
CA THR A 164 -18.65 54.33 1.64
C THR A 164 -19.43 53.40 0.69
N ARG A 165 -19.80 53.92 -0.49
CA ARG A 165 -20.49 53.15 -1.53
C ARG A 165 -19.60 52.06 -2.14
N THR A 166 -18.39 52.40 -2.55
CA THR A 166 -17.47 51.45 -3.17
C THR A 166 -16.98 50.39 -2.18
N GLU A 167 -16.79 50.74 -0.91
CA GLU A 167 -16.52 49.78 0.17
C GLU A 167 -17.71 48.84 0.44
N THR A 168 -18.93 49.37 0.54
CA THR A 168 -20.12 48.51 0.74
C THR A 168 -20.45 47.65 -0.49
N GLU A 169 -20.14 48.09 -1.70
CA GLU A 169 -20.22 47.25 -2.91
C GLU A 169 -19.14 46.15 -2.91
N ARG A 170 -17.89 46.43 -2.53
CA ARG A 170 -16.83 45.41 -2.34
C ARG A 170 -17.20 44.37 -1.29
N LEU A 171 -17.57 44.80 -0.08
CA LEU A 171 -17.94 43.91 1.03
C LEU A 171 -19.16 43.03 0.67
N ARG A 172 -20.10 43.53 -0.15
CA ARG A 172 -21.19 42.70 -0.70
C ARG A 172 -20.67 41.62 -1.65
N THR A 173 -19.74 41.94 -2.55
CA THR A 173 -19.15 40.94 -3.45
C THR A 173 -18.35 39.87 -2.70
N GLU A 174 -17.56 40.26 -1.70
CA GLU A 174 -16.79 39.36 -0.85
C GLU A 174 -17.69 38.43 -0.01
N LEU A 175 -18.78 38.97 0.54
CA LEU A 175 -19.80 38.19 1.26
C LEU A 175 -20.48 37.16 0.34
N GLU A 176 -20.79 37.52 -0.90
CA GLU A 176 -21.40 36.61 -1.87
C GLU A 176 -20.43 35.55 -2.40
N SER A 177 -19.12 35.83 -2.53
CA SER A 177 -18.12 34.77 -2.80
C SER A 177 -17.98 33.84 -1.59
N ALA A 178 -17.84 34.39 -0.38
CA ALA A 178 -17.71 33.59 0.85
C ALA A 178 -18.93 32.67 1.08
N LYS A 179 -20.16 33.13 0.80
CA LYS A 179 -21.36 32.29 0.81
C LYS A 179 -21.28 31.14 -0.20
N LYS A 180 -20.92 31.42 -1.45
CA LYS A 180 -20.81 30.40 -2.52
C LYS A 180 -19.74 29.36 -2.21
N GLU A 181 -18.63 29.78 -1.61
CA GLU A 181 -17.58 28.89 -1.09
C GLU A 181 -18.06 28.05 0.08
N ALA A 182 -18.72 28.66 1.08
CA ALA A 182 -19.29 27.93 2.23
C ALA A 182 -20.32 26.89 1.78
N GLU A 183 -21.22 27.22 0.84
CA GLU A 183 -22.12 26.24 0.23
C GLU A 183 -21.38 25.14 -0.54
N SER A 184 -20.34 25.50 -1.31
CA SER A 184 -19.52 24.55 -2.07
C SER A 184 -18.83 23.55 -1.15
N LEU A 185 -18.22 24.03 -0.06
CA LEU A 185 -17.64 23.22 1.00
C LEU A 185 -18.70 22.36 1.71
N HIS A 186 -19.88 22.91 2.00
CA HIS A 186 -20.97 22.16 2.62
C HIS A 186 -21.54 21.06 1.70
N ARG A 187 -21.64 21.31 0.39
CA ARG A 187 -21.98 20.30 -0.62
C ARG A 187 -20.91 19.20 -0.69
N LYS A 188 -19.62 19.57 -0.73
CA LYS A 188 -18.50 18.61 -0.69
C LYS A 188 -18.50 17.77 0.59
N LEU A 189 -18.76 18.37 1.74
CA LEU A 189 -18.85 17.68 3.04
C LEU A 189 -20.01 16.68 3.06
N ARG A 190 -21.20 17.07 2.58
CA ARG A 190 -22.34 16.14 2.46
C ARG A 190 -22.03 14.96 1.52
N ALA A 191 -21.34 15.21 0.40
CA ALA A 191 -20.90 14.16 -0.51
C ALA A 191 -19.91 13.20 0.18
N ALA A 192 -18.84 13.72 0.78
CA ALA A 192 -17.85 12.91 1.49
C ALA A 192 -18.46 12.09 2.65
N LEU A 193 -19.40 12.65 3.42
CA LEU A 193 -20.13 11.92 4.46
C LEU A 193 -21.05 10.83 3.89
N SER A 194 -21.65 11.06 2.70
CA SER A 194 -22.40 10.03 1.97
C SER A 194 -21.47 8.91 1.52
N ASP A 195 -20.30 9.25 0.99
CA ASP A 195 -19.31 8.30 0.48
C ASP A 195 -18.70 7.44 1.59
N VAL A 196 -18.37 8.04 2.74
CA VAL A 196 -17.98 7.29 3.96
C VAL A 196 -19.10 6.34 4.38
N LYS A 197 -20.36 6.80 4.45
CA LYS A 197 -21.50 5.94 4.83
C LYS A 197 -21.75 4.81 3.82
N ARG A 198 -21.52 5.04 2.52
CA ARG A 198 -21.55 3.99 1.48
C ARG A 198 -20.40 3.00 1.65
N GLY A 199 -19.20 3.48 1.95
CA GLY A 199 -18.02 2.67 2.27
C GLY A 199 -18.22 1.78 3.50
N GLU A 200 -18.75 2.34 4.60
CA GLU A 200 -19.11 1.57 5.79
C GLU A 200 -20.15 0.48 5.49
N ALA A 201 -21.19 0.80 4.71
CA ALA A 201 -22.22 -0.17 4.34
C ALA A 201 -21.66 -1.31 3.48
N ALA A 202 -20.77 -0.99 2.52
CA ALA A 202 -20.07 -1.98 1.71
C ALA A 202 -19.13 -2.85 2.57
N LEU A 203 -18.39 -2.25 3.50
CA LEU A 203 -17.48 -2.95 4.41
C LEU A 203 -18.24 -3.90 5.34
N ARG A 204 -19.39 -3.48 5.90
CA ARG A 204 -20.27 -4.36 6.69
C ARG A 204 -20.85 -5.52 5.86
N LYS A 205 -21.18 -5.28 4.59
CA LYS A 205 -21.64 -6.34 3.67
C LYS A 205 -20.53 -7.38 3.43
N VAL A 206 -19.32 -6.94 3.13
CA VAL A 206 -18.15 -7.82 2.92
C VAL A 206 -17.78 -8.56 4.20
N GLN A 207 -17.89 -7.94 5.38
CA GLN A 207 -17.71 -8.62 6.66
C GLN A 207 -18.75 -9.75 6.85
N GLY A 208 -20.03 -9.48 6.60
CA GLY A 208 -21.08 -10.50 6.66
C GLY A 208 -20.90 -11.64 5.64
N GLU A 209 -20.39 -11.34 4.44
CA GLU A 209 -20.04 -12.35 3.43
C GLU A 209 -18.86 -13.22 3.88
N ILE A 210 -17.82 -12.64 4.48
CA ILE A 210 -16.69 -13.38 5.06
C ILE A 210 -17.13 -14.24 6.25
N GLU A 211 -18.01 -13.72 7.12
CA GLU A 211 -18.56 -14.47 8.26
C GLU A 211 -19.44 -15.64 7.80
N ALA A 212 -20.28 -15.45 6.77
CA ALA A 212 -21.07 -16.52 6.16
C ALA A 212 -20.18 -17.62 5.55
N VAL A 213 -19.21 -17.26 4.71
CA VAL A 213 -18.26 -18.22 4.10
C VAL A 213 -17.45 -18.96 5.18
N ARG A 214 -17.10 -18.28 6.28
CA ARG A 214 -16.41 -18.89 7.43
C ARG A 214 -17.32 -19.87 8.18
N ALA A 215 -18.59 -19.53 8.38
CA ALA A 215 -19.57 -20.41 9.03
C ALA A 215 -19.85 -21.65 8.18
N ASP A 216 -20.06 -21.48 6.87
CA ASP A 216 -20.24 -22.59 5.92
C ASP A 216 -19.01 -23.50 5.88
N GLY A 217 -17.81 -22.92 5.82
CA GLY A 217 -16.55 -23.68 5.88
C GLY A 217 -16.37 -24.46 7.18
N GLN A 218 -16.76 -23.88 8.32
CA GLN A 218 -16.78 -24.58 9.61
C GLN A 218 -17.84 -25.69 9.66
N ALA A 219 -19.02 -25.46 9.09
CA ALA A 219 -20.08 -26.47 8.99
C ALA A 219 -19.62 -27.66 8.12
N GLN A 220 -19.08 -27.40 6.92
CA GLN A 220 -18.52 -28.41 6.02
C GLN A 220 -17.39 -29.21 6.68
N LEU A 221 -16.45 -28.53 7.36
CA LEU A 221 -15.39 -29.19 8.11
C LEU A 221 -15.95 -30.08 9.23
N SER A 222 -16.95 -29.62 9.97
CA SER A 222 -17.58 -30.42 11.03
C SER A 222 -18.31 -31.65 10.48
N ALA A 223 -18.97 -31.52 9.32
CA ALA A 223 -19.61 -32.62 8.62
C ALA A 223 -18.58 -33.66 8.15
N ALA A 224 -17.54 -33.23 7.42
CA ALA A 224 -16.46 -34.10 6.94
C ALA A 224 -15.70 -34.81 8.08
N VAL A 225 -15.49 -34.13 9.22
CA VAL A 225 -14.93 -34.76 10.43
C VAL A 225 -15.89 -35.80 11.01
N SER A 226 -17.19 -35.55 11.03
CA SER A 226 -18.20 -36.51 11.50
C SER A 226 -18.29 -37.75 10.59
N GLU A 227 -18.20 -37.56 9.26
CA GLU A 227 -18.18 -38.64 8.28
C GLU A 227 -16.89 -39.44 8.36
N THR A 228 -15.73 -38.78 8.49
CA THR A 228 -14.44 -39.44 8.73
C THR A 228 -14.47 -40.30 10.00
N ARG A 229 -15.12 -39.85 11.07
CA ARG A 229 -15.34 -40.65 12.29
C ARG A 229 -16.25 -41.85 12.03
N ARG A 230 -17.38 -41.66 11.33
CA ARG A 230 -18.31 -42.75 10.95
C ARG A 230 -17.67 -43.80 10.05
N LEU A 231 -16.86 -43.38 9.07
CA LEU A 231 -16.14 -44.27 8.16
C LEU A 231 -15.04 -45.05 8.90
N LYS A 232 -14.30 -44.41 9.82
CA LYS A 232 -13.32 -45.11 10.67
C LYS A 232 -13.98 -46.13 11.61
N ALA A 233 -15.15 -45.83 12.17
CA ALA A 233 -15.93 -46.79 12.96
C ALA A 233 -16.35 -48.00 12.11
N ARG A 234 -16.96 -47.78 10.95
CA ARG A 234 -17.36 -48.85 10.00
C ARG A 234 -16.17 -49.67 9.49
N LEU A 235 -15.01 -49.06 9.30
CA LEU A 235 -13.79 -49.78 8.93
C LEU A 235 -13.36 -50.72 10.06
N GLY A 236 -13.30 -50.24 11.31
CA GLY A 236 -12.98 -51.08 12.47
C GLY A 236 -14.00 -52.20 12.71
N GLU A 237 -15.29 -51.95 12.49
CA GLU A 237 -16.35 -52.97 12.50
C GLU A 237 -16.11 -54.05 11.43
N ALA A 238 -15.78 -53.65 10.20
CA ALA A 238 -15.49 -54.56 9.10
C ALA A 238 -14.18 -55.34 9.29
N GLU A 239 -13.14 -54.72 9.84
CA GLU A 239 -11.87 -55.35 10.19
C GLU A 239 -12.06 -56.38 11.32
N ALA A 240 -12.84 -56.05 12.35
CA ALA A 240 -13.21 -56.98 13.42
C ALA A 240 -14.05 -58.15 12.91
N ALA A 241 -15.00 -57.92 11.99
CA ALA A 241 -15.77 -58.98 11.35
C ALA A 241 -14.88 -59.89 10.49
N LEU A 242 -13.95 -59.32 9.72
CA LEU A 242 -12.96 -60.07 8.93
C LEU A 242 -12.03 -60.91 9.84
N GLU A 243 -11.60 -60.37 10.97
CA GLU A 243 -10.86 -61.14 11.97
C GLU A 243 -11.69 -62.27 12.58
N ALA A 244 -12.95 -62.03 12.96
CA ALA A 244 -13.83 -63.07 13.47
C ALA A 244 -14.02 -64.19 12.44
N THR A 245 -14.26 -63.85 11.16
CA THR A 245 -14.34 -64.84 10.06
C THR A 245 -13.01 -65.60 9.90
N ARG A 246 -11.86 -64.92 10.00
CA ARG A 246 -10.53 -65.57 9.93
C ARG A 246 -10.25 -66.50 11.13
N ARG A 247 -10.73 -66.17 12.33
CA ARG A 247 -10.63 -67.01 13.54
C ARG A 247 -11.52 -68.25 13.39
N ALA A 248 -12.79 -68.08 13.07
CA ALA A 248 -13.72 -69.18 12.80
C ALA A 248 -13.23 -70.10 11.66
N ALA A 249 -12.62 -69.56 10.60
CA ALA A 249 -12.02 -70.35 9.53
C ALA A 249 -10.74 -71.10 9.94
N ARG A 250 -9.98 -70.61 10.93
CA ARG A 250 -8.84 -71.34 11.52
C ARG A 250 -9.32 -72.43 12.47
N GLU A 251 -10.35 -72.17 13.26
CA GLU A 251 -10.98 -73.12 14.17
C GLU A 251 -11.62 -74.28 13.39
N GLY A 252 -12.39 -73.96 12.33
CA GLY A 252 -12.92 -74.95 11.39
C GLY A 252 -11.84 -75.82 10.77
N ARG A 253 -10.77 -75.22 10.24
CA ARG A 253 -9.61 -75.97 9.73
C ARG A 253 -8.93 -76.82 10.80
N SER A 254 -8.77 -76.33 12.03
CA SER A 254 -8.13 -77.14 13.08
C SER A 254 -8.97 -78.37 13.46
N VAL A 255 -10.31 -78.29 13.34
CA VAL A 255 -11.22 -79.43 13.50
C VAL A 255 -11.13 -80.40 12.30
N GLU A 256 -10.99 -79.88 11.08
CA GLU A 256 -10.74 -80.68 9.87
C GLU A 256 -9.36 -81.36 9.92
N ASP A 257 -8.30 -80.64 10.30
CA ASP A 257 -6.93 -81.14 10.48
C ASP A 257 -6.88 -82.22 11.58
N MET A 258 -7.59 -82.04 12.69
CA MET A 258 -7.72 -83.09 13.72
C MET A 258 -8.42 -84.34 13.18
N ARG A 259 -9.46 -84.19 12.33
CA ARG A 259 -10.13 -85.32 11.69
C ARG A 259 -9.26 -85.99 10.64
N VAL A 260 -8.54 -85.23 9.81
CA VAL A 260 -7.57 -85.74 8.83
C VAL A 260 -6.44 -86.47 9.53
N ARG A 261 -5.94 -85.94 10.65
CA ARG A 261 -4.95 -86.61 11.48
C ARG A 261 -5.47 -87.93 12.05
N LEU A 262 -6.66 -87.97 12.62
CA LEU A 262 -7.28 -89.22 13.12
C LEU A 262 -7.43 -90.27 12.00
N LEU A 263 -7.80 -89.84 10.79
CA LEU A 263 -7.90 -90.72 9.62
C LEU A 263 -6.52 -91.18 9.12
N LEU A 264 -5.49 -90.33 9.18
CA LEU A 264 -4.12 -90.71 8.84
C LEU A 264 -3.52 -91.65 9.89
N ASP A 265 -3.77 -91.41 11.18
CA ASP A 265 -3.32 -92.27 12.29
C ASP A 265 -3.98 -93.65 12.18
N THR A 266 -5.30 -93.75 11.92
CA THR A 266 -5.97 -95.04 11.70
C THR A 266 -5.53 -95.75 10.41
N VAL A 267 -5.25 -95.03 9.32
CA VAL A 267 -4.63 -95.62 8.11
C VAL A 267 -3.19 -96.06 8.37
N HIS A 268 -2.44 -95.35 9.22
CA HIS A 268 -1.08 -95.73 9.61
C HIS A 268 -1.08 -96.97 10.51
N GLU A 269 -2.00 -97.07 11.47
CA GLU A 269 -2.22 -98.27 12.28
C GLU A 269 -2.65 -99.46 11.42
N ALA A 270 -3.58 -99.28 10.48
CA ALA A 270 -3.97 -100.30 9.52
C ALA A 270 -2.79 -100.75 8.62
N ALA A 271 -1.95 -99.81 8.17
CA ALA A 271 -0.75 -100.12 7.40
C ALA A 271 0.35 -100.80 8.23
N GLN A 272 0.50 -100.46 9.53
CA GLN A 272 1.37 -101.16 10.46
C GLN A 272 0.86 -102.59 10.74
N GLY A 273 -0.45 -102.76 10.94
CA GLY A 273 -1.10 -104.05 11.11
C GLY A 273 -0.89 -104.93 9.89
N LEU A 274 -1.24 -104.44 8.70
CA LEU A 274 -1.01 -105.13 7.43
C LEU A 274 0.48 -105.44 7.21
N ARG A 275 1.39 -104.56 7.62
CA ARG A 275 2.85 -104.83 7.55
C ARG A 275 3.32 -105.90 8.53
N ARG A 276 2.68 -106.06 9.70
CA ARG A 276 2.94 -107.17 10.63
C ARG A 276 2.42 -108.49 10.06
N GLU A 277 1.19 -108.52 9.56
CA GLU A 277 0.58 -109.71 8.92
C GLU A 277 1.35 -110.15 7.65
N LEU A 278 1.85 -109.20 6.85
CA LEU A 278 2.65 -109.48 5.65
C LEU A 278 4.16 -109.62 5.91
N ALA A 279 4.62 -109.49 7.16
CA ALA A 279 6.01 -109.67 7.60
C ALA A 279 7.11 -108.94 6.77
N LEU A 280 6.83 -107.75 6.23
CA LEU A 280 7.73 -107.08 5.26
C LEU A 280 8.90 -106.31 5.91
N PRO A 281 10.18 -106.73 5.72
CA PRO A 281 11.35 -105.98 6.18
C PRO A 281 11.55 -104.66 5.40
N PRO A 282 12.29 -103.67 5.95
CA PRO A 282 12.55 -102.41 5.25
C PRO A 282 13.55 -102.57 4.10
N VAL A 283 13.28 -101.86 3.00
CA VAL A 283 14.14 -101.85 1.80
C VAL A 283 15.43 -101.08 2.09
N SER A 284 16.58 -101.73 1.86
CA SER A 284 17.91 -101.22 2.18
C SER A 284 18.70 -100.65 0.98
N VAL A 285 18.21 -100.84 -0.25
CA VAL A 285 18.88 -100.44 -1.50
C VAL A 285 17.97 -99.52 -2.32
N ARG A 286 18.55 -98.52 -2.98
CA ARG A 286 17.84 -97.49 -3.77
C ARG A 286 17.98 -97.74 -5.28
N PRO A 287 16.99 -97.39 -6.12
CA PRO A 287 17.07 -97.65 -7.57
C PRO A 287 18.33 -97.09 -8.26
N ALA A 288 18.68 -95.81 -8.07
CA ALA A 288 19.89 -95.21 -8.62
C ALA A 288 21.20 -95.61 -7.89
N GLU A 289 21.18 -96.66 -7.08
CA GLU A 289 22.34 -97.36 -6.51
C GLU A 289 22.81 -98.52 -7.43
N THR A 290 22.06 -98.79 -8.50
CA THR A 290 22.27 -99.93 -9.42
C THR A 290 22.92 -99.56 -10.76
N VAL A 291 23.22 -98.28 -11.00
CA VAL A 291 23.96 -97.82 -12.19
C VAL A 291 25.46 -97.90 -11.91
N ASP A 292 26.17 -98.74 -12.66
CA ASP A 292 27.56 -99.10 -12.40
C ASP A 292 28.56 -97.96 -12.71
N ALA A 293 28.83 -97.12 -11.71
CA ALA A 293 29.84 -96.06 -11.72
C ALA A 293 30.45 -95.87 -10.31
N VAL A 294 31.59 -95.18 -10.22
CA VAL A 294 32.41 -95.15 -8.99
C VAL A 294 31.94 -94.05 -8.03
N GLU A 295 31.33 -94.43 -6.89
CA GLU A 295 30.78 -93.50 -5.88
C GLU A 295 31.04 -93.95 -4.41
N PRO A 296 31.32 -93.01 -3.49
CA PRO A 296 31.05 -93.15 -2.05
C PRO A 296 29.69 -92.53 -1.66
N GLY A 297 28.92 -93.15 -0.74
CA GLY A 297 27.54 -92.73 -0.37
C GLY A 297 27.30 -92.53 1.15
N ARG A 298 26.07 -92.39 1.68
CA ARG A 298 24.71 -92.03 1.15
C ARG A 298 23.70 -91.93 2.34
N MET A 299 22.56 -91.19 2.21
CA MET A 299 21.19 -91.42 2.81
C MET A 299 20.30 -90.13 2.96
N THR A 300 18.96 -90.31 3.10
CA THR A 300 17.77 -89.37 3.06
C THR A 300 16.52 -90.13 3.65
N PRO A 301 15.17 -89.77 3.69
CA PRO A 301 14.31 -88.97 2.74
C PRO A 301 12.97 -88.23 3.19
N LYS A 302 12.37 -87.43 2.26
CA LYS A 302 10.92 -87.20 1.91
C LYS A 302 9.88 -86.59 2.89
N ASP A 303 8.75 -85.99 2.47
CA ASP A 303 8.10 -85.64 1.16
C ASP A 303 7.39 -84.24 1.31
N ILE A 304 6.73 -83.49 0.38
CA ILE A 304 5.72 -83.69 -0.70
C ILE A 304 5.94 -82.60 -1.84
N ALA A 305 5.02 -82.41 -2.80
CA ALA A 305 5.03 -81.56 -4.03
C ALA A 305 3.80 -80.58 -4.13
N ALA A 306 3.45 -79.88 -5.23
CA ALA A 306 4.14 -78.93 -6.15
C ALA A 306 3.10 -78.27 -7.14
N ARG A 307 3.38 -77.09 -7.72
CA ARG A 307 2.65 -76.51 -8.89
C ARG A 307 3.55 -75.54 -9.70
N ALA A 308 3.10 -75.04 -10.85
CA ALA A 308 3.95 -74.48 -11.94
C ALA A 308 3.19 -73.37 -12.73
N LEU A 309 3.79 -72.52 -13.61
CA LEU A 309 5.17 -72.38 -14.12
C LEU A 309 5.36 -70.99 -14.82
N SER A 310 6.60 -70.50 -14.96
CA SER A 310 7.05 -69.57 -16.01
C SER A 310 8.56 -69.75 -16.31
N GLU A 311 8.89 -70.31 -17.46
CA GLU A 311 9.96 -71.33 -17.57
C GLU A 311 11.44 -70.87 -17.57
N HIS A 312 11.74 -69.59 -17.30
CA HIS A 312 13.09 -69.02 -17.43
C HIS A 312 13.60 -68.24 -16.20
N ASP A 313 12.88 -68.31 -15.08
CA ASP A 313 13.23 -67.63 -13.82
C ASP A 313 14.08 -68.53 -12.88
N PRO A 314 15.26 -68.09 -12.41
CA PRO A 314 16.02 -68.77 -11.35
C PRO A 314 15.20 -69.10 -10.09
N ALA A 315 14.17 -68.31 -9.75
CA ALA A 315 13.30 -68.58 -8.61
C ALA A 315 12.54 -69.91 -8.74
N ILE A 316 12.33 -70.43 -9.96
CA ILE A 316 11.75 -71.77 -10.16
C ILE A 316 12.78 -72.86 -9.91
N LEU A 317 14.07 -72.64 -10.22
CA LEU A 317 15.12 -73.58 -9.84
C LEU A 317 15.21 -73.71 -8.32
N ASP A 318 15.15 -72.60 -7.57
CA ASP A 318 15.04 -72.66 -6.10
C ASP A 318 13.81 -73.43 -5.61
N GLN A 319 12.62 -73.18 -6.19
CA GLN A 319 11.40 -73.93 -5.85
C GLN A 319 11.51 -75.44 -6.13
N LEU A 320 12.25 -75.84 -7.19
CA LEU A 320 12.46 -77.25 -7.53
C LEU A 320 13.53 -77.91 -6.64
N LEU A 321 14.58 -77.19 -6.26
CA LEU A 321 15.62 -77.70 -5.35
C LEU A 321 15.16 -77.74 -3.89
N ALA A 322 14.18 -76.90 -3.52
CA ALA A 322 13.49 -76.98 -2.24
C ALA A 322 12.50 -78.16 -2.13
N LEU A 323 12.29 -78.94 -3.21
CA LEU A 323 11.48 -80.17 -3.12
C LEU A 323 12.25 -81.25 -2.35
N PRO A 324 11.61 -81.95 -1.40
CA PRO A 324 12.29 -82.98 -0.61
C PRO A 324 12.69 -84.18 -1.49
N GLN A 325 13.96 -84.60 -1.34
CA GLN A 325 14.65 -85.52 -2.26
C GLN A 325 14.78 -85.04 -3.72
N ALA A 326 14.73 -83.72 -3.98
CA ALA A 326 15.21 -83.18 -5.24
C ALA A 326 16.60 -83.75 -5.59
N HIS A 327 16.75 -84.23 -6.81
CA HIS A 327 18.01 -84.71 -7.37
C HIS A 327 18.40 -83.81 -8.54
N LEU A 328 19.47 -83.05 -8.37
CA LEU A 328 20.03 -82.20 -9.41
C LEU A 328 21.17 -82.93 -10.11
N VAL A 329 20.91 -83.43 -11.31
CA VAL A 329 21.95 -83.94 -12.22
C VAL A 329 22.48 -82.76 -13.04
N VAL A 330 23.79 -82.54 -13.02
CA VAL A 330 24.46 -81.41 -13.70
C VAL A 330 25.39 -81.93 -14.76
N ASP A 331 25.16 -81.52 -16.00
CA ASP A 331 26.05 -81.70 -17.13
C ASP A 331 27.24 -80.74 -16.98
N GLY A 332 28.37 -81.29 -16.53
CA GLY A 332 29.51 -80.52 -16.08
C GLY A 332 30.10 -79.66 -17.19
N TYR A 333 30.46 -80.26 -18.34
CA TYR A 333 31.12 -79.51 -19.40
C TYR A 333 30.19 -78.56 -20.14
N ASN A 334 28.91 -78.87 -20.35
CA ASN A 334 27.99 -77.90 -20.96
C ASN A 334 27.73 -76.69 -20.04
N VAL A 335 27.69 -76.90 -18.71
CA VAL A 335 27.63 -75.78 -17.75
C VAL A 335 28.94 -74.97 -17.74
N THR A 336 30.12 -75.59 -17.72
CA THR A 336 31.37 -74.82 -17.67
C THR A 336 31.73 -74.12 -18.99
N LYS A 337 31.49 -74.78 -20.14
CA LYS A 337 31.68 -74.18 -21.48
C LYS A 337 30.72 -73.00 -21.70
N THR A 338 29.52 -73.02 -21.09
CA THR A 338 28.60 -71.86 -21.06
C THR A 338 29.07 -70.75 -20.11
N GLY A 339 29.56 -71.08 -18.91
CA GLY A 339 29.79 -70.10 -17.84
C GLY A 339 31.17 -69.42 -17.83
N TYR A 340 32.23 -70.12 -18.24
CA TYR A 340 33.61 -69.62 -18.19
C TYR A 340 34.53 -70.37 -19.18
N PRO A 341 34.24 -70.30 -20.49
CA PRO A 341 34.98 -71.04 -21.53
C PRO A 341 36.47 -70.68 -21.62
N GLN A 342 36.85 -69.48 -21.18
CA GLN A 342 38.23 -68.96 -21.24
C GLN A 342 39.19 -69.57 -20.19
N MET A 343 38.72 -70.49 -19.34
CA MET A 343 39.54 -71.11 -18.29
C MET A 343 40.00 -72.53 -18.67
N PRO A 344 41.18 -73.00 -18.23
CA PRO A 344 41.61 -74.39 -18.40
C PRO A 344 40.62 -75.38 -17.77
N LEU A 345 40.35 -76.52 -18.42
CA LEU A 345 39.30 -77.48 -18.03
C LEU A 345 39.38 -77.92 -16.56
N GLU A 346 40.57 -78.13 -16.01
CA GLU A 346 40.73 -78.45 -14.58
C GLU A 346 40.19 -77.35 -13.65
N LYS A 347 40.53 -76.07 -13.95
CA LYS A 347 40.03 -74.91 -13.21
C LYS A 347 38.53 -74.68 -13.43
N GLN A 348 38.02 -75.04 -14.62
CA GLN A 348 36.58 -75.06 -14.88
C GLN A 348 35.86 -76.04 -13.93
N ARG A 349 36.32 -77.30 -13.85
CA ARG A 349 35.72 -78.34 -13.01
C ARG A 349 35.76 -77.97 -11.52
N LEU A 350 36.91 -77.53 -11.02
CA LEU A 350 37.07 -77.09 -9.62
C LEU A 350 36.12 -75.94 -9.27
N ARG A 351 35.96 -74.96 -10.17
CA ARG A 351 35.03 -73.84 -9.97
C ARG A 351 33.57 -74.32 -9.90
N LEU A 352 33.15 -75.18 -10.82
CA LEU A 352 31.78 -75.71 -10.83
C LEU A 352 31.48 -76.49 -9.55
N LEU A 353 32.36 -77.39 -9.14
CA LEU A 353 32.16 -78.23 -7.96
C LEU A 353 32.09 -77.40 -6.66
N GLY A 354 32.87 -76.32 -6.55
CA GLY A 354 32.76 -75.37 -5.44
C GLY A 354 31.40 -74.67 -5.39
N GLN A 355 30.95 -74.15 -6.54
CA GLN A 355 29.63 -73.49 -6.65
C GLN A 355 28.48 -74.46 -6.36
N LEU A 356 28.54 -75.70 -6.88
CA LEU A 356 27.54 -76.74 -6.62
C LEU A 356 27.52 -77.20 -5.15
N SER A 357 28.66 -77.18 -4.44
CA SER A 357 28.71 -77.51 -3.01
C SER A 357 28.00 -76.47 -2.16
N GLN A 358 28.16 -75.19 -2.50
CA GLN A 358 27.42 -74.10 -1.86
C GLN A 358 25.91 -74.23 -2.14
N LEU A 359 25.50 -74.59 -3.36
CA LEU A 359 24.10 -74.83 -3.70
C LEU A 359 23.51 -76.04 -2.96
N ALA A 360 24.25 -77.15 -2.88
CA ALA A 360 23.84 -78.34 -2.13
C ALA A 360 23.68 -78.05 -0.64
N ALA A 361 24.61 -77.29 -0.04
CA ALA A 361 24.55 -76.88 1.36
C ALA A 361 23.41 -75.89 1.65
N GLN A 362 23.00 -75.07 0.68
CA GLN A 362 21.86 -74.15 0.80
C GLN A 362 20.50 -74.85 0.67
N THR A 363 20.39 -75.87 -0.20
CA THR A 363 19.10 -76.45 -0.61
C THR A 363 18.82 -77.82 0.02
N GLY A 364 19.85 -78.56 0.42
CA GLY A 364 19.71 -79.96 0.86
C GLY A 364 19.38 -80.95 -0.25
N ALA A 365 19.35 -80.51 -1.52
CA ALA A 365 19.15 -81.37 -2.67
C ALA A 365 20.35 -82.31 -2.88
N GLU A 366 20.09 -83.51 -3.40
CA GLU A 366 21.15 -84.42 -3.84
C GLU A 366 21.72 -83.90 -5.16
N VAL A 367 23.00 -83.53 -5.21
CA VAL A 367 23.63 -83.01 -6.43
C VAL A 367 24.58 -84.05 -7.01
N THR A 368 24.45 -84.35 -8.30
CA THR A 368 25.33 -85.25 -9.06
C THR A 368 25.87 -84.52 -10.29
N CYS A 369 27.16 -84.18 -10.29
CA CYS A 369 27.81 -83.56 -11.44
C CYS A 369 28.47 -84.65 -12.31
N VAL A 370 28.11 -84.69 -13.59
CA VAL A 370 28.62 -85.66 -14.57
C VAL A 370 29.58 -84.95 -15.52
N PHE A 371 30.80 -85.46 -15.66
CA PHE A 371 31.76 -85.01 -16.67
C PHE A 371 32.03 -86.12 -17.70
N ASP A 372 32.37 -85.74 -18.92
CA ASP A 372 32.79 -86.71 -19.94
C ASP A 372 34.18 -87.28 -19.62
N GLY A 373 34.29 -88.60 -19.58
CA GLY A 373 35.53 -89.32 -19.35
C GLY A 373 36.53 -89.29 -20.51
N ALA A 374 36.07 -89.02 -21.74
CA ALA A 374 36.93 -89.00 -22.93
C ALA A 374 37.94 -87.84 -22.93
N GLU A 375 37.66 -86.74 -22.21
CA GLU A 375 38.58 -85.60 -22.04
C GLU A 375 39.63 -85.83 -20.91
N LEU A 376 39.76 -87.04 -20.33
CA LEU A 376 40.75 -87.34 -19.27
C LEU A 376 41.95 -88.19 -19.73
N ALA A 377 43.14 -87.60 -19.69
CA ALA A 377 44.41 -88.28 -19.96
C ALA A 377 44.99 -89.09 -18.78
N ALA A 378 44.44 -88.95 -17.56
CA ALA A 378 44.88 -89.64 -16.36
C ALA A 378 43.75 -89.73 -15.30
N PRO A 379 43.80 -90.68 -14.35
CA PRO A 379 42.86 -90.72 -13.22
C PRO A 379 42.98 -89.47 -12.35
N VAL A 380 41.90 -88.69 -12.25
CA VAL A 380 41.88 -87.42 -11.52
C VAL A 380 41.44 -87.63 -10.07
N LEU A 381 42.40 -87.48 -9.15
CA LEU A 381 42.19 -87.53 -7.69
C LEU A 381 41.55 -86.23 -7.17
N LEU A 382 40.30 -85.98 -7.55
CA LEU A 382 39.48 -84.94 -6.92
C LEU A 382 38.91 -85.45 -5.60
N ALA A 383 39.12 -84.72 -4.50
CA ALA A 383 38.29 -84.84 -3.32
C ALA A 383 36.96 -84.11 -3.60
N PRO A 384 35.81 -84.82 -3.72
CA PRO A 384 34.54 -84.16 -4.02
C PRO A 384 34.11 -83.27 -2.85
N PRO A 385 33.69 -82.02 -3.10
CA PRO A 385 33.12 -81.16 -2.07
C PRO A 385 31.90 -81.78 -1.39
N ARG A 386 31.71 -81.50 -0.10
CA ARG A 386 30.57 -82.03 0.68
C ARG A 386 29.25 -81.66 0.00
N GLY A 387 28.34 -82.63 -0.10
CA GLY A 387 27.03 -82.48 -0.74
C GLY A 387 26.99 -82.68 -2.26
N VAL A 388 28.14 -82.80 -2.94
CA VAL A 388 28.19 -83.02 -4.39
C VAL A 388 28.81 -84.37 -4.71
N ARG A 389 28.05 -85.21 -5.41
CA ARG A 389 28.55 -86.45 -6.02
C ARG A 389 29.14 -86.12 -7.38
N VAL A 390 30.27 -86.72 -7.74
CA VAL A 390 30.99 -86.44 -8.99
C VAL A 390 31.19 -87.74 -9.74
N LEU A 391 30.66 -87.78 -10.97
CA LEU A 391 30.75 -88.92 -11.87
C LEU A 391 31.52 -88.54 -13.12
N PHE A 392 32.26 -89.51 -13.65
CA PHE A 392 32.89 -89.46 -14.96
C PHE A 392 32.30 -90.58 -15.81
N SER A 393 32.00 -90.32 -17.07
CA SER A 393 31.54 -91.37 -17.97
C SER A 393 32.66 -92.40 -18.24
N LYS A 394 32.29 -93.66 -18.49
CA LYS A 394 33.24 -94.70 -18.88
C LYS A 394 33.71 -94.46 -20.33
N PRO A 395 34.95 -94.81 -20.70
CA PRO A 395 35.41 -94.73 -22.09
C PRO A 395 34.43 -95.43 -23.04
N GLY A 396 33.96 -94.71 -24.07
CA GLY A 396 32.94 -95.18 -25.02
C GLY A 396 31.49 -94.86 -24.64
N VAL A 397 31.23 -94.20 -23.50
CA VAL A 397 29.91 -93.70 -23.11
C VAL A 397 29.98 -92.17 -22.94
N THR A 398 29.07 -91.42 -23.55
CA THR A 398 29.01 -89.96 -23.39
C THR A 398 28.44 -89.57 -22.03
N ALA A 399 28.71 -88.35 -21.56
CA ALA A 399 28.05 -87.80 -20.38
C ALA A 399 26.51 -87.82 -20.53
N ASP A 400 25.99 -87.57 -21.73
CA ASP A 400 24.56 -87.49 -22.07
C ASP A 400 23.80 -88.79 -21.79
N GLU A 401 24.35 -89.93 -22.23
CA GLU A 401 23.70 -91.22 -22.01
C GLU A 401 23.86 -91.69 -20.55
N LEU A 402 24.95 -91.32 -19.86
CA LEU A 402 25.05 -91.53 -18.41
C LEU A 402 24.00 -90.70 -17.65
N ILE A 403 23.77 -89.44 -18.04
CA ILE A 403 22.70 -88.60 -17.48
C ILE A 403 21.32 -89.24 -17.73
N ARG A 404 21.06 -89.75 -18.94
CA ARG A 404 19.82 -90.49 -19.26
C ARG A 404 19.66 -91.76 -18.43
N GLN A 405 20.75 -92.51 -18.20
CA GLN A 405 20.73 -93.71 -17.37
C GLN A 405 20.45 -93.39 -15.90
N LEU A 406 21.08 -92.35 -15.33
CA LEU A 406 20.79 -91.87 -13.98
C LEU A 406 19.32 -91.49 -13.81
N VAL A 407 18.76 -90.72 -14.75
CA VAL A 407 17.35 -90.32 -14.73
C VAL A 407 16.41 -91.53 -14.83
N ARG A 408 16.68 -92.48 -15.73
CA ARG A 408 15.88 -93.72 -15.88
C ARG A 408 15.98 -94.65 -14.65
N ALA A 409 17.07 -94.55 -13.88
CA ALA A 409 17.29 -95.36 -12.69
C ALA A 409 16.69 -94.75 -11.42
N GLU A 410 16.26 -93.49 -11.41
CA GLU A 410 15.49 -92.91 -10.31
C GLU A 410 14.02 -93.38 -10.37
N PRO A 411 13.36 -93.64 -9.22
CA PRO A 411 12.00 -94.16 -9.22
C PRO A 411 10.97 -93.10 -9.67
N PRO A 412 9.91 -93.50 -10.40
CA PRO A 412 8.87 -92.58 -10.82
C PRO A 412 8.22 -91.89 -9.61
N GLY A 413 8.18 -90.56 -9.62
CA GLY A 413 7.70 -89.74 -8.50
C GLY A 413 8.80 -89.16 -7.60
N ARG A 414 10.09 -89.38 -7.90
CA ARG A 414 11.18 -88.53 -7.38
C ARG A 414 11.30 -87.24 -8.21
N PRO A 415 11.45 -86.05 -7.59
CA PRO A 415 11.79 -84.84 -8.34
C PRO A 415 13.24 -84.91 -8.83
N VAL A 416 13.43 -85.15 -10.13
CA VAL A 416 14.75 -85.09 -10.78
C VAL A 416 14.82 -83.84 -11.67
N ILE A 417 15.90 -83.09 -11.55
CA ILE A 417 16.20 -81.86 -12.29
C ILE A 417 17.50 -82.08 -13.05
N VAL A 418 17.53 -81.76 -14.34
CA VAL A 418 18.72 -81.95 -15.19
C VAL A 418 19.17 -80.61 -15.76
N ALA A 419 20.36 -80.16 -15.37
CA ALA A 419 20.95 -78.92 -15.85
C ALA A 419 21.92 -79.18 -17.01
N SER A 420 21.50 -78.89 -18.25
CA SER A 420 22.31 -78.97 -19.47
C SER A 420 21.91 -77.86 -20.46
N THR A 421 22.66 -77.71 -21.54
CA THR A 421 22.33 -76.84 -22.68
C THR A 421 22.03 -77.63 -23.95
N ASP A 422 22.24 -78.95 -23.94
CA ASP A 422 21.90 -79.81 -25.07
C ASP A 422 20.39 -80.12 -25.11
N ARG A 423 19.79 -79.98 -26.29
CA ARG A 423 18.35 -80.22 -26.51
C ARG A 423 18.01 -81.71 -26.58
N GLU A 424 18.89 -82.55 -27.10
CA GLU A 424 18.68 -83.99 -27.13
C GLU A 424 18.71 -84.57 -25.71
N VAL A 425 19.61 -84.06 -24.85
CA VAL A 425 19.58 -84.37 -23.40
C VAL A 425 18.25 -83.93 -22.80
N ALA A 426 17.86 -82.67 -22.98
CA ALA A 426 16.63 -82.12 -22.41
C ALA A 426 15.36 -82.91 -22.79
N ASP A 427 15.18 -83.21 -24.09
CA ASP A 427 14.06 -84.01 -24.58
C ASP A 427 14.12 -85.47 -24.08
N GLY A 428 15.32 -86.04 -23.98
CA GLY A 428 15.54 -87.41 -23.51
C GLY A 428 15.19 -87.60 -22.04
N VAL A 429 15.55 -86.64 -21.18
CA VAL A 429 15.28 -86.70 -19.74
C VAL A 429 13.85 -86.26 -19.39
N ALA A 430 13.26 -85.34 -20.16
CA ALA A 430 11.84 -84.98 -20.04
C ALA A 430 10.92 -86.18 -20.31
N LYS A 431 11.22 -86.99 -21.35
CA LYS A 431 10.52 -88.25 -21.65
C LYS A 431 10.66 -89.31 -20.54
N ALA A 432 11.70 -89.21 -19.71
CA ALA A 432 11.92 -90.07 -18.54
C ALA A 432 11.38 -89.46 -17.22
N GLY A 433 10.70 -88.31 -17.26
CA GLY A 433 10.02 -87.70 -16.10
C GLY A 433 10.85 -86.69 -15.31
N ALA A 434 12.09 -86.39 -15.69
CA ALA A 434 12.88 -85.31 -15.10
C ALA A 434 12.50 -83.94 -15.69
N ARG A 435 12.87 -82.87 -14.97
CA ARG A 435 12.70 -81.48 -15.43
C ARG A 435 14.01 -80.95 -16.02
N PRO A 436 14.11 -80.71 -17.33
CA PRO A 436 15.28 -80.04 -17.90
C PRO A 436 15.32 -78.57 -17.50
N VAL A 437 16.53 -78.06 -17.22
CA VAL A 437 16.81 -76.67 -16.89
C VAL A 437 18.03 -76.22 -17.70
N ALA A 438 17.94 -75.08 -18.38
CA ALA A 438 19.05 -74.57 -19.17
C ALA A 438 20.26 -74.22 -18.28
N SER A 439 21.47 -74.59 -18.70
CA SER A 439 22.73 -74.27 -17.99
C SER A 439 22.84 -72.79 -17.58
N ALA A 440 22.32 -71.86 -18.39
CA ALA A 440 22.30 -70.43 -18.08
C ALA A 440 21.43 -70.04 -16.85
N VAL A 441 20.37 -70.80 -16.55
CA VAL A 441 19.54 -70.59 -15.35
C VAL A 441 20.27 -71.08 -14.10
N LEU A 442 20.93 -72.24 -14.19
CA LEU A 442 21.80 -72.73 -13.11
C LEU A 442 22.95 -71.75 -12.85
N LEU A 443 23.64 -71.28 -13.90
CA LEU A 443 24.76 -70.33 -13.76
C LEU A 443 24.34 -69.02 -13.09
N LYS A 444 23.16 -68.46 -13.45
CA LYS A 444 22.56 -67.28 -12.78
C LYS A 444 22.21 -67.51 -11.31
N ARG A 445 22.09 -68.77 -10.87
CA ARG A 445 21.81 -69.15 -9.47
C ARG A 445 23.08 -69.53 -8.68
N LEU A 446 24.19 -69.73 -9.40
CA LEU A 446 25.53 -70.01 -8.87
C LEU A 446 26.45 -68.77 -8.84
N SER A 447 26.00 -67.64 -9.38
CA SER A 447 26.67 -66.32 -9.37
C SER A 447 26.20 -65.46 -8.21
#